data_AF-A0A3C0K595-F1
#
_entry.id   AF-A0A3C0K595-F1
#
_cell.length_a   1.000
_cell.length_b   1.000
_cell.length_c   1.000
_cell.angle_alpha   90.00
_cell.angle_beta   90.00
_cell.angle_gamma   90.00
#
_symmetry.space_group_name_H-M   'P 1'
#
loop_
_entity.id
_entity.type
_entity.pdbx_description
1 polymer ?
#
loop_
_entity_poly.entity_id
_entity_poly.type
_entity_poly.pdbx_seq_one_letter_code
_entity_poly.pdbx_strand_id
1 'polypeptide(L)'
;MPTPFYHIDLAERIIVDPGLTSLVSNHLHKYSSEFLFGNVAPDYQALSQHSRTTSHFYSINNTSSEIAYKNMLLTHTSLSNVKRMSDRHSAFVAGYLAHLLVDQQWKFEVFDPVFGQYQTWENFQERMFLHNVLRIYLDGISYQCLPPDICRRFSLDLSSVDWLPFASNVDLERWYNFIYEQLMDGSYPKTLEVFSSRMNRNTDDFYEILASQELLEEHIFSRISIAYLDEFCDDVSKKVINMLNYYFDT
;
A
#
# COMPACT_ATOMS: atom_id res chain seq x y z
N MET A 1 -5.70 2.54 -5.77
CA MET A 1 -4.30 2.25 -5.39
C MET A 1 -4.25 0.88 -4.76
N PRO A 2 -3.08 0.25 -4.59
CA PRO A 2 -3.01 -1.06 -3.99
C PRO A 2 -3.63 -1.11 -2.59
N THR A 3 -3.83 -2.33 -2.13
CA THR A 3 -4.51 -2.65 -0.87
C THR A 3 -3.50 -3.11 0.18
N PRO A 4 -3.88 -3.21 1.46
CA PRO A 4 -2.94 -3.47 2.53
C PRO A 4 -2.09 -4.73 2.34
N PHE A 5 -2.66 -5.86 1.90
CA PHE A 5 -1.87 -7.09 1.75
C PHE A 5 -0.98 -7.08 0.52
N TYR A 6 -1.38 -6.40 -0.55
CA TYR A 6 -0.49 -6.10 -1.67
C TYR A 6 0.75 -5.32 -1.21
N HIS A 7 0.57 -4.29 -0.38
CA HIS A 7 1.70 -3.52 0.16
C HIS A 7 2.58 -4.35 1.10
N ILE A 8 2.00 -5.21 1.94
CA ILE A 8 2.76 -6.10 2.85
C ILE A 8 3.57 -7.13 2.05
N ASP A 9 2.97 -7.78 1.07
CA ASP A 9 3.65 -8.76 0.20
C ASP A 9 4.80 -8.08 -0.58
N LEU A 10 4.56 -6.91 -1.15
CA LEU A 10 5.61 -6.13 -1.81
C LEU A 10 6.75 -5.75 -0.85
N ALA A 11 6.42 -5.34 0.37
CA ALA A 11 7.41 -4.99 1.40
C ALA A 11 8.27 -6.18 1.80
N GLU A 12 7.68 -7.38 1.91
CA GLU A 12 8.39 -8.63 2.17
C GLU A 12 9.39 -8.97 1.07
N ARG A 13 9.00 -8.79 -0.20
CA ARG A 13 9.91 -8.98 -1.36
C ARG A 13 11.05 -7.95 -1.36
N ILE A 14 10.74 -6.69 -1.08
CA ILE A 14 11.72 -5.60 -1.07
C ILE A 14 12.77 -5.80 0.03
N ILE A 15 12.38 -6.23 1.23
CA ILE A 15 13.32 -6.39 2.37
C ILE A 15 14.47 -7.35 2.04
N VAL A 16 14.18 -8.41 1.27
CA VAL A 16 15.15 -9.45 0.90
C VAL A 16 15.82 -9.20 -0.45
N ASP A 17 15.48 -8.11 -1.15
CA ASP A 17 16.01 -7.83 -2.48
C ASP A 17 17.50 -7.43 -2.44
N PRO A 18 18.34 -8.03 -3.31
CA PRO A 18 19.78 -7.77 -3.33
C PRO A 18 20.16 -6.36 -3.81
N GLY A 19 19.22 -5.58 -4.35
CA GLY A 19 19.41 -4.18 -4.73
C GLY A 19 19.48 -3.23 -3.53
N LEU A 20 19.05 -3.64 -2.34
CA LEU A 20 19.28 -2.87 -1.11
C LEU A 20 20.76 -2.93 -0.72
N THR A 21 21.32 -1.79 -0.28
CA THR A 21 22.64 -1.82 0.34
C THR A 21 22.62 -2.68 1.60
N SER A 22 23.75 -3.28 1.96
CA SER A 22 23.81 -4.13 3.16
C SER A 22 23.43 -3.38 4.44
N LEU A 23 23.68 -2.07 4.50
CA LEU A 23 23.26 -1.23 5.62
C LEU A 23 21.73 -1.17 5.72
N VAL A 24 21.07 -0.82 4.61
CA VAL A 24 19.60 -0.69 4.56
C VAL A 24 18.93 -2.04 4.75
N SER A 25 19.40 -3.07 4.07
CA SER A 25 18.85 -4.42 4.21
C SER A 25 18.95 -4.91 5.67
N ASN A 26 20.10 -4.80 6.32
CA ASN A 26 20.25 -5.19 7.73
C ASN A 26 19.34 -4.37 8.66
N HIS A 27 19.19 -3.08 8.38
CA HIS A 27 18.33 -2.19 9.17
C HIS A 27 16.86 -2.59 9.06
N LEU A 28 16.34 -2.75 7.84
CA LEU A 28 14.95 -3.10 7.60
C LEU A 28 14.61 -4.52 8.08
N HIS A 29 15.54 -5.48 7.98
CA HIS A 29 15.34 -6.80 8.58
C HIS A 29 15.25 -6.74 10.11
N LYS A 30 16.07 -5.91 10.77
CA LYS A 30 16.08 -5.77 12.23
C LYS A 30 14.80 -5.10 12.76
N TYR A 31 14.22 -4.19 11.99
CA TYR A 31 13.02 -3.41 12.34
C TYR A 31 11.87 -3.69 11.36
N SER A 32 11.67 -4.97 11.04
CA SER A 32 10.72 -5.40 10.02
C SER A 32 9.29 -5.06 10.40
N SER A 33 8.90 -5.19 11.68
CA SER A 33 7.54 -4.87 12.14
C SER A 33 7.19 -3.41 11.84
N GLU A 34 8.11 -2.49 12.14
CA GLU A 34 7.96 -1.07 11.86
C GLU A 34 7.87 -0.79 10.36
N PHE A 35 8.75 -1.39 9.56
CA PHE A 35 8.72 -1.22 8.11
C PHE A 35 7.43 -1.75 7.48
N LEU A 36 6.97 -2.94 7.88
CA LEU A 36 5.73 -3.54 7.38
C LEU A 36 4.52 -2.69 7.75
N PHE A 37 4.42 -2.24 9.01
CA PHE A 37 3.33 -1.35 9.40
C PHE A 37 3.40 0.00 8.66
N GLY A 38 4.61 0.55 8.47
CA GLY A 38 4.84 1.75 7.67
C GLY A 38 4.27 1.63 6.25
N ASN A 39 4.37 0.44 5.62
CA ASN A 39 3.84 0.19 4.28
C ASN A 39 2.31 0.18 4.18
N VAL A 40 1.59 0.13 5.30
CA VAL A 40 0.12 0.22 5.31
C VAL A 40 -0.39 1.43 6.07
N ALA A 41 0.45 2.06 6.89
CA ALA A 41 0.06 3.19 7.73
C ALA A 41 -0.61 4.36 7.00
N PRO A 42 -0.24 4.76 5.76
CA PRO A 42 -0.88 5.90 5.09
C PRO A 42 -2.40 5.74 4.88
N ASP A 43 -2.88 4.51 4.89
CA ASP A 43 -4.29 4.17 4.75
C ASP A 43 -5.11 4.29 6.04
N TYR A 44 -4.53 4.76 7.16
CA TYR A 44 -5.28 5.00 8.41
C TYR A 44 -6.51 5.92 8.24
N GLN A 45 -6.52 6.75 7.20
CA GLN A 45 -7.67 7.57 6.79
C GLN A 45 -8.93 6.72 6.49
N ALA A 46 -8.76 5.44 6.16
CA ALA A 46 -9.84 4.48 5.98
C ALA A 46 -10.79 4.35 7.17
N LEU A 47 -10.28 4.60 8.39
CA LEU A 47 -11.00 4.48 9.66
C LEU A 47 -11.00 5.78 10.48
N SER A 48 -10.53 6.89 9.90
CA SER A 48 -10.49 8.20 10.57
C SER A 48 -11.19 9.27 9.73
N GLN A 49 -11.29 10.49 10.26
CA GLN A 49 -11.93 11.61 9.57
C GLN A 49 -10.96 12.40 8.68
N HIS A 50 -9.70 11.95 8.58
CA HIS A 50 -8.68 12.63 7.78
C HIS A 50 -8.94 12.43 6.29
N SER A 51 -8.64 13.46 5.49
CA SER A 51 -8.68 13.32 4.04
C SER A 51 -7.46 12.56 3.54
N ARG A 52 -7.59 11.87 2.41
CA ARG A 52 -6.49 11.16 1.77
C ARG A 52 -5.30 12.07 1.46
N THR A 53 -5.53 13.34 1.12
CA THR A 53 -4.45 14.30 0.82
C THR A 53 -3.56 14.56 2.03
N THR A 54 -4.10 14.45 3.25
CA THR A 54 -3.34 14.62 4.50
C THR A 54 -2.35 13.50 4.74
N SER A 55 -2.72 12.25 4.43
CA SER A 55 -1.83 11.10 4.63
C SER A 55 -1.00 10.75 3.39
N HIS A 56 -1.50 11.05 2.19
CA HIS A 56 -0.81 10.66 0.97
C HIS A 56 -0.01 11.79 0.31
N PHE A 57 -0.15 13.05 0.74
CA PHE A 57 0.63 14.18 0.23
C PHE A 57 0.51 14.45 -1.28
N TYR A 58 -0.50 13.88 -1.93
CA TYR A 58 -0.93 14.20 -3.29
C TYR A 58 -2.45 14.09 -3.44
N SER A 59 -3.01 14.81 -4.41
CA SER A 59 -4.42 14.73 -4.78
C SER A 59 -4.60 13.80 -5.97
N ILE A 60 -5.65 12.97 -5.94
CA ILE A 60 -6.02 12.08 -7.06
C ILE A 60 -6.36 12.90 -8.31
N ASN A 61 -6.89 14.12 -8.14
CA ASN A 61 -7.27 15.00 -9.22
C ASN A 61 -6.12 15.88 -9.72
N ASN A 62 -4.97 15.88 -9.04
CA ASN A 62 -3.84 16.72 -9.44
C ASN A 62 -2.89 15.91 -10.34
N THR A 63 -2.58 16.49 -11.50
CA THR A 63 -1.61 15.98 -12.47
C THR A 63 -0.19 16.49 -12.19
N SER A 64 0.01 17.22 -11.09
CA SER A 64 1.33 17.75 -10.72
C SER A 64 2.37 16.65 -10.66
N SER A 65 3.55 16.92 -11.21
CA SER A 65 4.75 16.08 -11.16
C SER A 65 5.36 15.92 -9.76
N GLU A 66 4.68 16.38 -8.72
CA GLU A 66 5.18 16.35 -7.36
C GLU A 66 5.13 14.92 -6.81
N ILE A 67 6.27 14.45 -6.33
CA ILE A 67 6.43 13.09 -5.84
C ILE A 67 5.96 13.04 -4.38
N ALA A 68 4.97 12.20 -4.10
CA ALA A 68 4.23 12.17 -2.83
C ALA A 68 5.16 12.07 -1.60
N TYR A 69 6.11 11.13 -1.62
CA TYR A 69 7.04 10.94 -0.51
C TYR A 69 7.97 12.17 -0.32
N LYS A 70 8.36 12.86 -1.41
CA LYS A 70 9.17 14.08 -1.30
C LYS A 70 8.37 15.21 -0.65
N ASN A 71 7.09 15.34 -1.00
CA ASN A 71 6.20 16.32 -0.38
C ASN A 71 6.05 16.08 1.12
N MET A 72 5.91 14.82 1.55
CA MET A 72 5.90 14.46 2.97
C MET A 72 7.18 14.90 3.68
N LEU A 73 8.35 14.57 3.12
CA LEU A 73 9.65 14.90 3.73
C LEU A 73 9.93 16.42 3.76
N LEU A 74 9.46 17.17 2.76
CA LEU A 74 9.55 18.63 2.74
C LEU A 74 8.61 19.28 3.75
N THR A 75 7.39 18.75 3.91
CA THR A 75 6.39 19.27 4.85
C THR A 75 6.75 18.94 6.30
N HIS A 76 7.31 17.75 6.53
CA HIS A 76 7.65 17.23 7.85
C HIS A 76 9.15 16.90 7.91
N THR A 77 9.98 17.93 8.00
CA THR A 77 11.45 17.81 7.96
C THR A 77 12.04 17.01 9.12
N SER A 78 11.30 16.76 10.20
CA SER A 78 11.71 15.80 11.23
C SER A 78 11.81 14.37 10.69
N LEU A 79 11.06 14.04 9.64
CA LEU A 79 11.03 12.71 9.00
C LEU A 79 12.08 12.57 7.89
N SER A 80 12.79 13.64 7.51
CA SER A 80 13.82 13.59 6.46
C SER A 80 15.23 13.35 6.98
N ASN A 81 15.45 13.47 8.29
CA ASN A 81 16.77 13.31 8.89
C ASN A 81 16.86 11.98 9.66
N VAL A 82 17.22 10.92 8.93
CA VAL A 82 17.34 9.55 9.48
C VAL A 82 18.23 9.51 10.72
N LYS A 83 19.35 10.25 10.72
CA LYS A 83 20.32 10.30 11.83
C LYS A 83 19.77 10.89 13.13
N ARG A 84 18.63 11.58 13.08
CA ARG A 84 17.95 12.16 14.25
C ARG A 84 16.76 11.31 14.72
N MET A 85 16.36 10.31 13.96
CA MET A 85 15.30 9.37 14.34
C MET A 85 15.87 8.18 15.09
N SER A 86 15.02 7.53 15.89
CA SER A 86 15.36 6.20 16.39
C SER A 86 15.33 5.20 15.24
N ASP A 87 16.07 4.09 15.37
CA ASP A 87 16.12 3.07 14.33
C ASP A 87 14.73 2.54 13.97
N ARG A 88 13.90 2.26 14.99
CA ARG A 88 12.49 1.84 14.84
C ARG A 88 11.68 2.84 14.03
N HIS A 89 11.79 4.12 14.38
CA HIS A 89 11.03 5.18 13.70
C HIS A 89 11.47 5.37 12.25
N SER A 90 12.78 5.32 11.98
CA SER A 90 13.30 5.43 10.61
C SER A 90 12.84 4.28 9.70
N ALA A 91 12.72 3.06 10.23
CA ALA A 91 12.19 1.91 9.48
C ALA A 91 10.70 2.07 9.18
N PHE A 92 9.92 2.56 10.16
CA PHE A 92 8.51 2.90 9.94
C PHE A 92 8.33 3.97 8.85
N VAL A 93 9.09 5.07 8.92
CA VAL A 93 9.03 6.13 7.90
C VAL A 93 9.44 5.58 6.54
N ALA A 94 10.48 4.74 6.46
CA ALA A 94 10.89 4.09 5.22
C ALA A 94 9.74 3.30 4.57
N GLY A 95 8.98 2.53 5.35
CA GLY A 95 7.78 1.84 4.87
C GLY A 95 6.69 2.79 4.39
N TYR A 96 6.48 3.89 5.12
CA TYR A 96 5.52 4.93 4.71
C TYR A 96 5.88 5.55 3.35
N LEU A 97 7.16 5.87 3.13
CA LEU A 97 7.64 6.41 1.86
C LEU A 97 7.46 5.41 0.72
N ALA A 98 7.73 4.13 0.97
CA ALA A 98 7.53 3.04 0.00
C ALA A 98 6.07 2.95 -0.44
N HIS A 99 5.13 2.94 0.52
CA HIS A 99 3.70 2.99 0.23
C HIS A 99 3.34 4.18 -0.66
N LEU A 100 3.75 5.39 -0.28
CA LEU A 100 3.42 6.61 -1.04
C LEU A 100 3.89 6.53 -2.49
N LEU A 101 5.10 6.01 -2.71
CA LEU A 101 5.65 5.81 -4.04
C LEU A 101 4.82 4.78 -4.82
N VAL A 102 4.52 3.64 -4.23
CA VAL A 102 3.75 2.56 -4.87
C VAL A 102 2.34 3.03 -5.24
N ASP A 103 1.64 3.71 -4.32
CA ASP A 103 0.32 4.28 -4.55
C ASP A 103 0.33 5.31 -5.69
N GLN A 104 1.37 6.15 -5.74
CA GLN A 104 1.51 7.14 -6.79
C GLN A 104 1.81 6.49 -8.15
N GLN A 105 2.71 5.50 -8.22
CA GLN A 105 2.99 4.79 -9.47
C GLN A 105 1.75 4.03 -9.95
N TRP A 106 1.03 3.35 -9.06
CA TRP A 106 -0.22 2.68 -9.41
C TRP A 106 -1.23 3.64 -10.03
N LYS A 107 -1.34 4.87 -9.50
CA LYS A 107 -2.23 5.88 -10.08
C LYS A 107 -1.89 6.10 -11.57
N PHE A 108 -0.63 6.36 -11.86
CA PHE A 108 -0.21 6.80 -13.20
C PHE A 108 -0.05 5.66 -14.19
N GLU A 109 0.34 4.47 -13.74
CA GLU A 109 0.68 3.35 -14.61
C GLU A 109 -0.46 2.31 -14.72
N VAL A 110 -1.36 2.24 -13.74
CA VAL A 110 -2.46 1.26 -13.72
C VAL A 110 -3.83 1.94 -13.74
N PHE A 111 -4.10 2.83 -12.79
CA PHE A 111 -5.44 3.40 -12.62
C PHE A 111 -5.81 4.37 -13.74
N ASP A 112 -5.05 5.45 -13.96
CA ASP A 112 -5.39 6.48 -14.94
C ASP A 112 -5.46 5.92 -16.38
N PRO A 113 -4.53 5.05 -16.83
CA PRO A 113 -4.55 4.49 -18.18
C PRO A 113 -5.71 3.51 -18.44
N VAL A 114 -6.22 2.84 -17.40
CA VAL A 114 -7.21 1.76 -17.58
C VAL A 114 -8.58 2.11 -17.01
N PHE A 115 -8.65 2.69 -15.82
CA PHE A 115 -9.91 2.94 -15.09
C PHE A 115 -10.23 4.44 -14.90
N GLY A 116 -9.25 5.32 -15.19
CA GLY A 116 -9.29 6.75 -14.90
C GLY A 116 -10.44 7.51 -15.58
N GLN A 117 -10.62 8.77 -15.17
CA GLN A 117 -11.74 9.62 -15.59
C GLN A 117 -11.85 9.81 -17.11
N TYR A 118 -10.73 9.76 -17.83
CA TYR A 118 -10.67 10.01 -19.28
C TYR A 118 -10.92 8.75 -20.13
N GLN A 119 -11.10 7.59 -19.52
CA GLN A 119 -11.41 6.35 -20.23
C GLN A 119 -12.88 6.30 -20.65
N THR A 120 -13.18 5.61 -21.76
CA THR A 120 -14.50 5.65 -22.41
C THR A 120 -15.17 4.28 -22.59
N TRP A 121 -14.53 3.19 -22.18
CA TRP A 121 -15.04 1.83 -22.41
C TRP A 121 -16.20 1.42 -21.49
N GLU A 122 -16.51 2.23 -20.47
CA GLU A 122 -17.68 2.10 -19.61
C GLU A 122 -17.99 3.46 -18.94
N ASN A 123 -19.05 3.55 -18.14
CA ASN A 123 -19.25 4.69 -17.24
C ASN A 123 -18.24 4.68 -16.06
N PHE A 124 -17.94 5.86 -15.49
CA PHE A 124 -16.89 5.96 -14.45
C PHE A 124 -17.19 5.14 -13.19
N GLN A 125 -18.46 5.03 -12.77
CA GLN A 125 -18.82 4.24 -11.59
C GLN A 125 -18.50 2.75 -11.81
N GLU A 126 -18.78 2.24 -13.01
CA GLU A 126 -18.49 0.85 -13.36
C GLU A 126 -16.98 0.60 -13.47
N ARG A 127 -16.22 1.54 -14.04
CA ARG A 127 -14.75 1.42 -14.04
C ARG A 127 -14.16 1.43 -12.63
N MET A 128 -14.70 2.22 -11.71
CA MET A 128 -14.31 2.20 -10.31
C MET A 128 -14.64 0.86 -9.64
N PHE A 129 -15.77 0.26 -9.97
CA PHE A 129 -16.15 -1.07 -9.48
C PHE A 129 -15.17 -2.13 -9.97
N LEU A 130 -14.92 -2.20 -11.28
CA LEU A 130 -13.98 -3.15 -11.87
C LEU A 130 -12.54 -2.93 -11.39
N HIS A 131 -12.13 -1.69 -11.14
CA HIS A 131 -10.85 -1.42 -10.49
C HIS A 131 -10.79 -2.02 -9.08
N ASN A 132 -11.88 -1.95 -8.30
CA ASN A 132 -11.94 -2.57 -6.99
C ASN A 132 -11.99 -4.11 -7.07
N VAL A 133 -12.61 -4.70 -8.10
CA VAL A 133 -12.51 -6.14 -8.37
C VAL A 133 -11.05 -6.55 -8.59
N LEU A 134 -10.31 -5.84 -9.45
CA LEU A 134 -8.88 -6.08 -9.67
C LEU A 134 -8.08 -6.00 -8.35
N ARG A 135 -8.36 -4.98 -7.53
CA ARG A 135 -7.68 -4.81 -6.25
C ARG A 135 -7.97 -5.96 -5.29
N ILE A 136 -9.22 -6.40 -5.16
CA ILE A 136 -9.58 -7.55 -4.31
C ILE A 136 -8.88 -8.81 -4.79
N TYR A 137 -8.87 -9.05 -6.11
CA TYR A 137 -8.20 -10.19 -6.70
C TYR A 137 -6.70 -10.22 -6.34
N LEU A 138 -5.99 -9.12 -6.57
CA LEU A 138 -4.56 -9.03 -6.28
C LEU A 138 -4.26 -9.09 -4.79
N ASP A 139 -5.09 -8.46 -3.95
CA ASP A 139 -4.94 -8.52 -2.50
C ASP A 139 -5.10 -9.95 -1.96
N GLY A 140 -6.03 -10.72 -2.54
CA GLY A 140 -6.23 -12.12 -2.21
C GLY A 140 -5.02 -12.98 -2.58
N ILE A 141 -4.42 -12.75 -3.75
CA ILE A 141 -3.16 -13.42 -4.16
C ILE A 141 -2.04 -13.05 -3.19
N SER A 142 -1.82 -11.74 -2.96
CA SER A 142 -0.77 -11.27 -2.06
C SER A 142 -0.93 -11.83 -0.64
N TYR A 143 -2.16 -11.87 -0.10
CA TYR A 143 -2.44 -12.47 1.20
C TYR A 143 -2.06 -13.96 1.25
N GLN A 144 -2.37 -14.73 0.20
CA GLN A 144 -1.99 -16.16 0.12
C GLN A 144 -0.47 -16.36 0.00
N CYS A 145 0.25 -15.39 -0.56
CA CYS A 145 1.71 -15.42 -0.67
C CYS A 145 2.43 -14.99 0.62
N LEU A 146 1.71 -14.47 1.63
CA LEU A 146 2.35 -14.03 2.87
C LEU A 146 3.01 -15.21 3.62
N PRO A 147 4.18 -14.99 4.24
CA PRO A 147 4.83 -16.02 5.05
C PRO A 147 3.91 -16.52 6.19
N PRO A 148 3.96 -17.81 6.56
CA PRO A 148 3.15 -18.33 7.66
C PRO A 148 3.38 -17.64 9.01
N ASP A 149 4.53 -17.00 9.20
CA ASP A 149 4.87 -16.25 10.42
C ASP A 149 4.61 -14.74 10.32
N ILE A 150 3.89 -14.28 9.28
CA ILE A 150 3.63 -12.86 9.03
C ILE A 150 2.98 -12.15 10.22
N CYS A 151 2.06 -12.80 10.92
CA CYS A 151 1.41 -12.24 12.12
C CYS A 151 2.45 -11.83 13.19
N ARG A 152 3.42 -12.71 13.43
CA ARG A 152 4.53 -12.45 14.38
C ARG A 152 5.43 -11.33 13.88
N ARG A 153 5.74 -11.31 12.57
CA ARG A 153 6.61 -10.28 11.94
C ARG A 153 5.96 -8.92 11.84
N PHE A 154 4.64 -8.84 11.78
CA PHE A 154 3.88 -7.60 11.77
C PHE A 154 3.62 -7.06 13.19
N SER A 155 3.76 -7.91 14.21
CA SER A 155 3.51 -7.55 15.61
C SER A 155 4.40 -6.37 16.05
N LEU A 156 3.75 -5.29 16.50
CA LEU A 156 4.38 -4.03 16.85
C LEU A 156 3.74 -3.43 18.12
N ASP A 157 4.58 -2.95 19.04
CA ASP A 157 4.13 -2.10 20.16
C ASP A 157 4.16 -0.62 19.73
N LEU A 158 2.96 -0.04 19.58
CA LEU A 158 2.75 1.34 19.17
C LEU A 158 2.80 2.35 20.33
N SER A 159 2.75 1.89 21.59
CA SER A 159 2.52 2.75 22.77
C SER A 159 3.68 3.69 23.13
N SER A 160 4.84 3.51 22.50
CA SER A 160 6.11 4.08 22.95
C SER A 160 6.62 5.28 22.13
N VAL A 161 5.97 5.65 21.02
CA VAL A 161 6.49 6.65 20.07
C VAL A 161 5.36 7.43 19.41
N ASP A 162 5.51 8.75 19.26
CA ASP A 162 4.70 9.55 18.32
C ASP A 162 5.20 9.29 16.89
N TRP A 163 4.50 8.41 16.17
CA TRP A 163 4.99 7.89 14.88
C TRP A 163 4.94 8.90 13.74
N LEU A 164 3.93 9.79 13.73
CA LEU A 164 3.71 10.77 12.66
C LEU A 164 3.35 12.13 13.26
N PRO A 165 3.92 13.25 12.77
CA PRO A 165 3.58 14.59 13.25
C PRO A 165 2.24 15.12 12.72
N PHE A 166 1.54 14.34 11.89
CA PHE A 166 0.29 14.73 11.21
C PHE A 166 -0.85 13.71 11.40
N ALA A 167 -0.63 12.64 12.16
CA ALA A 167 -1.64 11.64 12.50
C ALA A 167 -1.60 11.36 14.00
N SER A 168 -2.76 11.12 14.61
CA SER A 168 -2.81 10.72 16.01
C SER A 168 -2.39 9.26 16.17
N ASN A 169 -1.69 8.93 17.27
CA ASN A 169 -1.38 7.53 17.60
C ASN A 169 -2.67 6.70 17.77
N VAL A 170 -3.77 7.29 18.25
CA VAL A 170 -5.05 6.60 18.40
C VAL A 170 -5.58 6.13 17.04
N ASP A 171 -5.49 6.95 16.00
CA ASP A 171 -5.94 6.56 14.66
C ASP A 171 -5.01 5.51 14.04
N LEU A 172 -3.69 5.64 14.27
CA LEU A 172 -2.72 4.63 13.84
C LEU A 172 -2.93 3.29 14.55
N GLU A 173 -3.19 3.27 15.85
CA GLU A 173 -3.49 2.07 16.63
C GLU A 173 -4.78 1.39 16.16
N ARG A 174 -5.84 2.17 15.89
CA ARG A 174 -7.08 1.64 15.32
C ARG A 174 -6.83 0.98 13.97
N TRP A 175 -6.06 1.63 13.10
CA TRP A 175 -5.71 1.08 11.79
C TRP A 175 -4.83 -0.16 11.89
N TYR A 176 -3.79 -0.12 12.74
CA TYR A 176 -2.93 -1.25 13.01
C TYR A 176 -3.73 -2.46 13.48
N ASN A 177 -4.60 -2.29 14.49
CA ASN A 177 -5.41 -3.38 15.03
C ASN A 177 -6.34 -3.97 13.96
N PHE A 178 -6.94 -3.12 13.12
CA PHE A 178 -7.78 -3.57 12.02
C PHE A 178 -7.02 -4.48 11.02
N ILE A 179 -5.77 -4.14 10.69
CA ILE A 179 -4.93 -4.97 9.80
C ILE A 179 -4.42 -6.22 10.54
N TYR A 180 -3.92 -6.05 11.77
CA TYR A 180 -3.36 -7.12 12.58
C TYR A 180 -4.37 -8.24 12.82
N GLU A 181 -5.64 -7.91 13.10
CA GLU A 181 -6.71 -8.89 13.25
C GLU A 181 -6.90 -9.79 12.01
N GLN A 182 -6.67 -9.24 10.82
CA GLN A 182 -6.79 -9.97 9.56
C GLN A 182 -5.57 -10.85 9.26
N LEU A 183 -4.44 -10.65 9.94
CA LEU A 183 -3.24 -11.48 9.81
C LEU A 183 -3.21 -12.65 10.81
N MET A 184 -4.13 -12.71 11.77
CA MET A 184 -4.18 -13.78 12.77
C MET A 184 -4.54 -15.14 12.14
N ASP A 185 -4.09 -16.23 12.77
CA ASP A 185 -4.38 -17.58 12.30
C ASP A 185 -5.90 -17.82 12.15
N GLY A 186 -6.31 -18.27 10.96
CA GLY A 186 -7.72 -18.51 10.63
C GLY A 186 -8.52 -17.26 10.22
N SER A 187 -7.89 -16.08 10.17
CA SER A 187 -8.47 -14.87 9.61
C SER A 187 -8.43 -14.82 8.08
N TYR A 188 -9.14 -13.85 7.51
CA TYR A 188 -9.20 -13.56 6.08
C TYR A 188 -9.19 -12.04 5.81
N PRO A 189 -8.73 -11.61 4.62
CA PRO A 189 -8.83 -10.22 4.18
C PRO A 189 -10.27 -9.72 4.17
N LYS A 190 -10.49 -8.53 4.71
CA LYS A 190 -11.79 -7.83 4.72
C LYS A 190 -11.94 -6.86 3.53
N THR A 191 -11.07 -6.96 2.53
CA THR A 191 -10.96 -5.99 1.43
C THR A 191 -12.23 -5.93 0.59
N LEU A 192 -12.87 -7.08 0.36
CA LEU A 192 -14.14 -7.16 -0.35
C LEU A 192 -15.24 -6.42 0.41
N GLU A 193 -15.40 -6.70 1.71
CA GLU A 193 -16.40 -6.09 2.58
C GLU A 193 -16.21 -4.58 2.70
N VAL A 194 -14.96 -4.13 2.77
CA VAL A 194 -14.62 -2.70 2.80
C VAL A 194 -15.02 -2.01 1.50
N PHE A 195 -14.75 -2.60 0.34
CA PHE A 195 -15.12 -1.99 -0.94
C PHE A 195 -16.60 -2.06 -1.24
N SER A 196 -17.26 -3.19 -0.96
CA SER A 196 -18.70 -3.32 -1.15
C SER A 196 -19.47 -2.26 -0.34
N SER A 197 -19.11 -2.10 0.94
CA SER A 197 -19.69 -1.08 1.82
C SER A 197 -19.45 0.34 1.30
N ARG A 198 -18.21 0.69 0.90
CA ARG A 198 -17.88 2.02 0.37
C ARG A 198 -18.58 2.35 -0.94
N MET A 199 -18.83 1.34 -1.77
CA MET A 199 -19.51 1.50 -3.05
C MET A 199 -21.04 1.40 -2.95
N ASN A 200 -21.57 1.03 -1.77
CA ASN A 200 -22.98 0.69 -1.61
C ASN A 200 -23.45 -0.36 -2.64
N ARG A 201 -22.62 -1.41 -2.83
CA ARG A 201 -22.89 -2.55 -3.73
C ARG A 201 -22.93 -3.85 -2.93
N ASN A 202 -23.62 -4.86 -3.46
CA ASN A 202 -23.68 -6.17 -2.82
C ASN A 202 -22.30 -6.86 -2.96
N THR A 203 -21.89 -7.62 -1.95
CA THR A 203 -20.72 -8.49 -2.02
C THR A 203 -20.85 -9.52 -3.14
N ASP A 204 -22.07 -10.00 -3.41
CA ASP A 204 -22.34 -11.00 -4.45
C ASP A 204 -21.90 -10.51 -5.84
N ASP A 205 -22.05 -9.22 -6.13
CA ASP A 205 -21.63 -8.61 -7.41
C ASP A 205 -20.11 -8.76 -7.62
N PHE A 206 -19.32 -8.65 -6.54
CA PHE A 206 -17.88 -8.87 -6.59
C PHE A 206 -17.56 -10.36 -6.71
N TYR A 207 -18.22 -11.20 -5.91
CA TYR A 207 -17.99 -12.64 -5.88
C TYR A 207 -18.27 -13.30 -7.23
N GLU A 208 -19.31 -12.89 -7.95
CA GLU A 208 -19.65 -13.41 -9.27
C GLU A 208 -18.46 -13.32 -10.23
N ILE A 209 -17.82 -12.15 -10.30
CA ILE A 209 -16.65 -11.93 -11.17
C ILE A 209 -15.43 -12.66 -10.59
N LEU A 210 -15.13 -12.50 -9.30
CA LEU A 210 -13.93 -13.05 -8.66
C LEU A 210 -13.89 -14.59 -8.68
N ALA A 211 -15.04 -15.26 -8.70
CA ALA A 211 -15.15 -16.71 -8.72
C ALA A 211 -14.99 -17.32 -10.13
N SER A 212 -14.91 -16.50 -11.19
CA SER A 212 -14.85 -16.97 -12.57
C SER A 212 -13.63 -16.39 -13.30
N GLN A 213 -12.71 -17.28 -13.70
CA GLN A 213 -11.57 -16.89 -14.53
C GLN A 213 -12.01 -16.28 -15.87
N GLU A 214 -13.11 -16.77 -16.45
CA GLU A 214 -13.66 -16.23 -17.69
C GLU A 214 -14.16 -14.80 -17.51
N LEU A 215 -14.86 -14.50 -16.41
CA LEU A 215 -15.35 -13.15 -16.13
C LEU A 215 -14.21 -12.20 -15.72
N LEU A 216 -13.20 -12.69 -15.00
CA LEU A 216 -11.98 -11.92 -14.74
C LEU A 216 -11.27 -11.56 -16.06
N GLU A 217 -11.17 -12.51 -16.99
CA GLU A 217 -10.59 -12.24 -18.31
C GLU A 217 -11.41 -11.22 -19.09
N GLU A 218 -12.72 -11.42 -19.15
CA GLU A 218 -13.63 -10.53 -19.88
C GLU A 218 -13.64 -9.10 -19.34
N HIS A 219 -13.76 -8.93 -18.02
CA HIS A 219 -13.97 -7.63 -17.40
C HIS A 219 -12.69 -6.92 -16.97
N ILE A 220 -11.63 -7.66 -16.64
CA ILE A 220 -10.39 -7.11 -16.11
C ILE A 220 -9.24 -7.33 -17.07
N PHE A 221 -8.87 -8.58 -17.36
CA PHE A 221 -7.60 -8.88 -18.02
C PHE A 221 -7.57 -8.58 -19.52
N SER A 222 -8.74 -8.47 -20.15
CA SER A 222 -8.90 -7.89 -21.50
C SER A 222 -8.46 -6.43 -21.60
N ARG A 223 -8.35 -5.73 -20.47
CA ARG A 223 -7.97 -4.30 -20.39
C ARG A 223 -6.57 -4.10 -19.81
N ILE A 224 -6.13 -5.00 -18.95
CA ILE A 224 -4.80 -4.97 -18.34
C ILE A 224 -4.30 -6.39 -18.11
N SER A 225 -3.20 -6.77 -18.76
CA SER A 225 -2.68 -8.13 -18.63
C SER A 225 -2.01 -8.38 -17.28
N ILE A 226 -2.00 -9.64 -16.83
CA ILE A 226 -1.23 -10.07 -15.65
C ILE A 226 0.26 -9.77 -15.85
N ALA A 227 0.81 -10.04 -17.04
CA ALA A 227 2.21 -9.75 -17.35
C ALA A 227 2.57 -8.27 -17.15
N TYR A 228 1.68 -7.34 -17.52
CA TYR A 228 1.88 -5.92 -17.28
C TYR A 228 1.85 -5.57 -15.78
N LEU A 229 1.00 -6.22 -14.99
CA LEU A 229 0.96 -6.04 -13.53
C LEU A 229 2.22 -6.58 -12.86
N ASP A 230 2.77 -7.69 -13.36
CA ASP A 230 4.04 -8.24 -12.91
C ASP A 230 5.20 -7.29 -13.24
N GLU A 231 5.26 -6.78 -14.48
CA GLU A 231 6.26 -5.77 -14.90
C GLU A 231 6.16 -4.50 -14.04
N PHE A 232 4.94 -4.02 -13.77
CA PHE A 232 4.70 -2.91 -12.86
C PHE A 232 5.27 -3.19 -11.47
N CYS A 233 5.04 -4.40 -10.93
CA CYS A 233 5.52 -4.81 -9.62
C CYS A 233 7.05 -4.81 -9.54
N ASP A 234 7.72 -5.34 -10.57
CA ASP A 234 9.18 -5.34 -10.66
C ASP A 234 9.75 -3.92 -10.75
N ASP A 235 9.15 -3.07 -11.57
CA ASP A 235 9.64 -1.72 -11.80
C ASP A 235 9.39 -0.81 -10.59
N VAL A 236 8.24 -0.92 -9.93
CA VAL A 236 7.98 -0.17 -8.71
C VAL A 236 8.89 -0.62 -7.56
N SER A 237 9.19 -1.93 -7.47
CA SER A 237 10.14 -2.45 -6.49
C SER A 237 11.53 -1.82 -6.65
N LYS A 238 12.06 -1.78 -7.88
CA LYS A 238 13.35 -1.12 -8.17
C LYS A 238 13.34 0.36 -7.80
N LYS A 239 12.25 1.07 -8.09
CA LYS A 239 12.08 2.49 -7.73
C LYS A 239 12.09 2.68 -6.20
N VAL A 240 11.39 1.82 -5.46
CA VAL A 240 11.36 1.84 -3.99
C VAL A 240 12.74 1.53 -3.41
N ILE A 241 13.43 0.49 -3.88
CA ILE A 241 14.78 0.12 -3.43
C ILE A 241 15.76 1.28 -3.61
N ASN A 242 15.76 1.92 -4.79
CA ASN A 242 16.60 3.10 -5.05
C ASN A 242 16.27 4.27 -4.11
N MET A 243 14.98 4.52 -3.86
CA MET A 243 14.52 5.54 -2.92
C MET A 243 14.97 5.23 -1.49
N LEU A 244 14.84 3.98 -1.04
CA LEU A 244 15.23 3.55 0.30
C LEU A 244 16.74 3.70 0.51
N ASN A 245 17.55 3.24 -0.43
CA ASN A 245 19.01 3.43 -0.40
C ASN A 245 19.37 4.91 -0.26
N TYR A 246 18.78 5.76 -1.09
CA TYR A 246 19.01 7.21 -1.01
C TYR A 246 18.56 7.81 0.34
N TYR A 247 17.40 7.39 0.85
CA TYR A 247 16.84 7.91 2.10
C TYR A 247 17.73 7.62 3.31
N PHE A 248 18.34 6.42 3.38
CA PHE A 248 19.25 6.08 4.47
C PHE A 248 20.67 6.65 4.32
N ASP A 249 21.04 7.14 3.13
CA ASP A 249 22.33 7.78 2.89
C ASP A 249 22.37 9.27 3.33
N THR A 250 21.21 9.91 3.53
CA THR A 250 21.08 11.32 3.97
C THR A 250 21.31 11.51 5.47
#